data_AF-A0A7X7DM66-F1
#
_entry.id   AF-A0A7X7DM66-F1
#
_cell.length_a   1.000
_cell.length_b   1.000
_cell.length_c   1.000
_cell.angle_alpha   90.00
_cell.angle_beta   90.00
_cell.angle_gamma   90.00
#
_symmetry.space_group_name_H-M   'P 1'
#
loop_
_entity.id
_entity.type
_entity.pdbx_description
1 polymer ?
#
loop_
_entity_poly.entity_id
_entity_poly.type
_entity_poly.pdbx_seq_one_letter_code
_entity_poly.pdbx_strand_id
1 'polypeptide(L)'
;MKYGITVFFILLLLKAASFGYKTENVHILIIDGSRYSETFGDTLHQNIPFIWNSLRPQGTIYTRFYNDSLTYTTAGHNSIISGTWQNIPNDGYQRADMPTLFEYFRKYRGTSQTDNFVILGKDKLSNLSYSSHPQFGSSYGASVAYSSSQYNDTITWKNLQATIKAFHPKLTITNFSGVDYWGHMGDWEQYTGSIKFADSVIYKFWTDIQSDPVYKDKTTLIVTNDHGRHLTNWMDHGCSCDGCRHIMLFMIGPDIQPALIDSSRRSQVDIAPTVAELLDFAVPFCTGKSLLPSPTQNVPILLTPSNGDTIQTDSVRFSWKYPLQTSGNYHLVIAKDSLMKTIIYSDSSITTQELLYTLPVSNRSYWWKVRANNPKTGWSEWSLVNRFYASFIAFAQPAPAFSINFSEEGKTGNAMVIKYTLPEENTVIIRIHSIDGSLVRSYPAGHQKAAYHEMAIDKSNLSKAVYILDFSSGNYKATYRFVID
;
A
#
# COMPACT_ATOMS: atom_id res chain seq x y z
N MET A 1 -32.87 42.12 -15.74
CA MET A 1 -31.64 41.34 -16.00
C MET A 1 -30.69 41.52 -14.82
N LYS A 2 -30.55 40.48 -13.99
CA LYS A 2 -29.39 40.11 -13.15
C LYS A 2 -29.88 39.05 -12.17
N TYR A 3 -29.86 37.79 -12.62
CA TYR A 3 -30.05 36.63 -11.76
C TYR A 3 -28.78 36.46 -10.91
N GLY A 4 -28.92 36.63 -9.59
CA GLY A 4 -27.87 36.28 -8.64
C GLY A 4 -27.91 34.79 -8.39
N ILE A 5 -26.88 34.07 -8.85
CA ILE A 5 -26.67 32.66 -8.52
C ILE A 5 -25.93 32.62 -7.18
N THR A 6 -26.67 32.36 -6.10
CA THR A 6 -26.08 32.00 -4.80
C THR A 6 -25.64 30.54 -4.87
N VAL A 7 -24.34 30.31 -5.06
CA VAL A 7 -23.75 28.97 -4.96
C VAL A 7 -23.62 28.60 -3.48
N PHE A 8 -24.50 27.72 -2.99
CA PHE A 8 -24.31 27.06 -1.70
C PHE A 8 -23.18 26.03 -1.82
N PHE A 9 -22.02 26.32 -1.23
CA PHE A 9 -21.03 25.27 -0.93
C PHE A 9 -21.58 24.42 0.22
N ILE A 10 -22.18 23.27 -0.12
CA ILE A 10 -22.43 22.23 0.86
C ILE A 10 -21.06 21.65 1.23
N LEU A 11 -20.51 22.07 2.37
CA LEU A 11 -19.42 21.35 3.03
C LEU A 11 -20.01 20.01 3.49
N LEU A 12 -19.89 18.98 2.65
CA LEU A 12 -20.05 17.61 3.13
C LEU A 12 -18.89 17.36 4.11
N LEU A 13 -19.18 17.40 5.40
CA LEU A 13 -18.34 16.80 6.43
C LEU A 13 -18.36 15.28 6.21
N LEU A 14 -17.54 14.82 5.26
CA LEU A 14 -17.08 13.45 5.24
C LEU A 14 -16.37 13.24 6.58
N LYS A 15 -17.06 12.58 7.51
CA LYS A 15 -16.41 11.94 8.65
C LYS A 15 -15.48 10.90 8.03
N ALA A 16 -14.21 11.26 7.86
CA ALA A 16 -13.18 10.32 7.44
C ALA A 16 -13.28 9.13 8.40
N ALA A 17 -13.31 7.91 7.85
CA ALA A 17 -13.14 6.72 8.68
C ALA A 17 -11.84 6.91 9.46
N SER A 18 -11.87 6.84 10.80
CA SER A 18 -10.63 6.94 11.56
C SER A 18 -9.77 5.73 11.17
N PHE A 19 -8.66 5.97 10.50
CA PHE A 19 -7.84 4.93 9.87
C PHE A 19 -7.11 4.02 10.88
N GLY A 20 -7.31 4.23 12.19
CA GLY A 20 -6.79 3.35 13.23
C GLY A 20 -5.26 3.35 13.33
N TYR A 21 -4.61 4.46 12.93
CA TYR A 21 -3.16 4.63 13.06
C TYR A 21 -2.72 4.58 14.53
N LYS A 22 -1.56 3.98 14.77
CA LYS A 22 -0.91 3.94 16.08
C LYS A 22 -0.17 5.23 16.42
N THR A 23 0.19 6.00 15.39
CA THR A 23 0.90 7.26 15.51
C THR A 23 0.05 8.28 16.25
N GLU A 24 0.55 8.76 17.38
CA GLU A 24 -0.01 9.85 18.18
C GLU A 24 0.88 11.10 18.14
N ASN A 25 2.14 10.96 17.72
CA ASN A 25 3.14 12.03 17.65
C ASN A 25 3.92 11.99 16.33
N VAL A 26 4.24 13.15 15.78
CA VAL A 26 5.06 13.29 14.57
C VAL A 26 6.18 14.32 14.78
N HIS A 27 7.41 13.92 14.49
CA HIS A 27 8.56 14.83 14.51
C HIS A 27 9.18 14.90 13.11
N ILE A 28 9.29 16.11 12.57
CA ILE A 28 9.90 16.39 11.26
C ILE A 28 11.29 17.00 11.49
N LEU A 29 12.34 16.32 11.05
CA LEU A 29 13.73 16.80 11.15
C LEU A 29 14.24 17.13 9.75
N ILE A 30 14.65 18.38 9.56
CA ILE A 30 15.14 18.93 8.29
C ILE A 30 16.65 19.07 8.35
N ILE A 31 17.39 18.45 7.43
CA ILE A 31 18.83 18.65 7.22
C ILE A 31 19.03 19.67 6.09
N ASP A 32 18.90 20.94 6.42
CA ASP A 32 18.82 22.09 5.51
C ASP A 32 19.96 22.09 4.47
N GLY A 33 19.62 22.16 3.19
CA GLY A 33 20.62 22.28 2.12
C GLY A 33 21.44 21.02 1.81
N SER A 34 21.07 19.85 2.32
CA SER A 34 21.76 18.60 1.96
C SER A 34 21.53 18.23 0.49
N ARG A 35 22.61 17.89 -0.21
CA ARG A 35 22.54 17.29 -1.55
C ARG A 35 22.15 15.81 -1.46
N TYR A 36 21.31 15.36 -2.39
CA TYR A 36 20.99 13.94 -2.55
C TYR A 36 22.26 13.10 -2.80
N SER A 37 23.21 13.61 -3.61
CA SER A 37 24.48 12.95 -3.92
C SER A 37 25.38 12.64 -2.73
N GLU A 38 25.24 13.36 -1.62
CA GLU A 38 26.01 13.13 -0.38
C GLU A 38 25.20 12.43 0.70
N THR A 39 23.96 12.06 0.40
CA THR A 39 23.05 11.32 1.30
C THR A 39 22.64 9.99 0.64
N PHE A 40 21.39 9.82 0.21
CA PHE A 40 20.92 8.56 -0.40
C PHE A 40 21.39 8.33 -1.83
N GLY A 41 21.98 9.34 -2.48
CA GLY A 41 22.65 9.21 -3.76
C GLY A 41 24.09 8.74 -3.67
N ASP A 42 24.71 8.78 -2.48
CA ASP A 42 26.05 8.21 -2.27
C ASP A 42 25.94 6.69 -2.15
N THR A 43 26.50 5.95 -3.10
CA THR A 43 26.51 4.48 -3.08
C THR A 43 27.15 3.88 -1.83
N LEU A 44 28.07 4.59 -1.18
CA LEU A 44 28.71 4.17 0.07
C LEU A 44 27.93 4.61 1.31
N HIS A 45 27.00 5.56 1.16
CA HIS A 45 26.20 6.16 2.23
C HIS A 45 27.07 6.66 3.41
N GLN A 46 28.28 7.14 3.12
CA GLN A 46 29.33 7.34 4.13
C GLN A 46 29.06 8.51 5.07
N ASN A 47 28.20 9.45 4.64
CA ASN A 47 27.82 10.62 5.44
C ASN A 47 26.55 10.39 6.25
N ILE A 48 25.80 9.32 5.97
CA ILE A 48 24.56 8.96 6.69
C ILE A 48 24.56 7.49 7.19
N PRO A 49 25.66 7.02 7.82
CA PRO A 49 25.79 5.60 8.17
C PRO A 49 24.73 5.13 9.17
N PHE A 50 24.22 5.98 10.07
CA PHE A 50 23.21 5.57 11.04
C PHE A 50 21.82 5.48 10.42
N ILE A 51 21.40 6.47 9.62
CA ILE A 51 20.14 6.39 8.88
C ILE A 51 20.19 5.17 7.94
N TRP A 52 21.28 4.96 7.20
CA TRP A 52 21.39 3.88 6.22
C TRP A 52 21.47 2.47 6.82
N ASN A 53 22.33 2.26 7.83
CA ASN A 53 22.58 0.93 8.38
C ASN A 53 21.61 0.57 9.52
N SER A 54 21.23 1.54 10.35
CA SER A 54 20.47 1.29 11.59
C SER A 54 18.98 1.59 11.45
N LEU A 55 18.61 2.73 10.83
CA LEU A 55 17.21 3.16 10.77
C LEU A 55 16.46 2.64 9.53
N ARG A 56 17.11 2.59 8.35
CA ARG A 56 16.51 2.12 7.10
C ARG A 56 15.78 0.77 7.22
N PRO A 57 16.31 -0.28 7.89
CA PRO A 57 15.60 -1.55 8.00
C PRO A 57 14.23 -1.45 8.70
N GLN A 58 14.03 -0.40 9.50
CA GLN A 58 12.81 -0.16 10.29
C GLN A 58 11.84 0.82 9.60
N GLY A 59 12.27 1.49 8.54
CA GLY A 59 11.51 2.57 7.89
C GLY A 59 11.39 2.43 6.37
N THR A 60 10.88 3.49 5.75
CA THR A 60 10.77 3.66 4.31
C THR A 60 11.71 4.75 3.82
N ILE A 61 12.45 4.48 2.74
CA ILE A 61 13.18 5.49 1.96
C ILE A 61 12.39 5.80 0.69
N TYR A 62 12.27 7.09 0.35
CA TYR A 62 11.71 7.53 -0.93
C TYR A 62 12.83 8.08 -1.81
N THR A 63 13.21 7.31 -2.82
CA THR A 63 14.37 7.61 -3.68
C THR A 63 14.09 8.69 -4.73
N ARG A 64 12.82 8.99 -5.01
CA ARG A 64 12.37 9.96 -6.01
C ARG A 64 11.50 11.04 -5.38
N PHE A 65 12.08 11.75 -4.41
CA PHE A 65 11.44 12.84 -3.67
C PHE A 65 11.97 14.22 -4.10
N TYR A 66 11.08 15.18 -4.35
CA TYR A 66 11.46 16.44 -5.00
C TYR A 66 10.87 17.71 -4.33
N ASN A 67 11.67 18.77 -4.31
CA ASN A 67 11.16 20.14 -4.29
C ASN A 67 10.92 20.57 -5.75
N ASP A 68 9.65 20.83 -6.10
CA ASP A 68 9.22 21.20 -7.46
C ASP A 68 8.97 22.71 -7.62
N SER A 69 9.32 23.50 -6.60
CA SER A 69 9.20 24.96 -6.62
C SER A 69 10.52 25.62 -6.20
N LEU A 70 10.45 26.79 -5.55
CA LEU A 70 11.58 27.54 -5.06
C LEU A 70 12.44 26.69 -4.13
N THR A 71 13.70 26.50 -4.53
CA THR A 71 14.73 25.78 -3.79
C THR A 71 15.47 26.76 -2.89
N TYR A 72 14.72 27.40 -1.98
CA TYR A 72 15.20 28.33 -0.96
C TYR A 72 14.66 27.96 0.42
N THR A 73 15.43 28.24 1.48
CA THR A 73 15.12 27.80 2.83
C THR A 73 13.69 28.12 3.29
N THR A 74 13.31 29.39 3.28
CA THR A 74 12.01 29.83 3.80
C THR A 74 10.85 29.25 2.98
N ALA A 75 10.96 29.25 1.65
CA ALA A 75 9.94 28.73 0.75
C ALA A 75 9.78 27.21 0.86
N GLY A 76 10.89 26.47 0.94
CA GLY A 76 10.90 25.01 1.08
C GLY A 76 10.22 24.57 2.38
N HIS A 77 10.64 25.14 3.51
CA HIS A 77 10.04 24.83 4.82
C HIS A 77 8.55 25.18 4.88
N ASN A 78 8.15 26.35 4.37
CA ASN A 78 6.74 26.75 4.35
C ASN A 78 5.91 25.85 3.42
N SER A 79 6.50 25.32 2.34
CA SER A 79 5.83 24.35 1.46
C SER A 79 5.62 22.99 2.14
N ILE A 80 6.61 22.53 2.92
CA ILE A 80 6.52 21.29 3.71
C ILE A 80 5.37 21.39 4.72
N ILE A 81 5.34 22.46 5.53
CA ILE A 81 4.40 22.57 6.65
C ILE A 81 2.99 22.99 6.22
N SER A 82 2.81 23.59 5.03
CA SER A 82 1.48 23.95 4.52
C SER A 82 0.89 22.91 3.55
N GLY A 83 1.73 22.00 3.03
CA GLY A 83 1.31 21.01 2.03
C GLY A 83 0.95 21.60 0.68
N THR A 84 1.39 22.83 0.41
CA THR A 84 1.17 23.57 -0.83
C THR A 84 2.42 24.39 -1.14
N TRP A 85 2.77 24.55 -2.41
CA TRP A 85 3.95 25.32 -2.79
C TRP A 85 3.82 26.79 -2.35
N GLN A 86 4.75 27.24 -1.52
CA GLN A 86 4.79 28.59 -0.96
C GLN A 86 5.90 29.40 -1.64
N ASN A 87 5.51 30.30 -2.54
CA ASN A 87 6.44 31.14 -3.30
C ASN A 87 6.70 32.45 -2.56
N ILE A 88 7.46 32.37 -1.48
CA ILE A 88 7.75 33.51 -0.59
C ILE A 88 9.26 33.84 -0.55
N PRO A 89 9.63 35.11 -0.29
CA PRO A 89 11.02 35.52 -0.16
C PRO A 89 11.77 34.76 0.94
N ASN A 90 13.08 34.60 0.76
CA ASN A 90 13.95 33.88 1.69
C ASN A 90 14.42 34.73 2.89
N ASP A 91 13.67 35.78 3.24
CA ASP A 91 14.01 36.78 4.26
C ASP A 91 13.38 36.51 5.64
N GLY A 92 12.29 35.74 5.69
CA GLY A 92 11.55 35.40 6.91
C GLY A 92 10.48 36.42 7.32
N TYR A 93 10.31 37.53 6.59
CA TYR A 93 9.30 38.54 6.92
C TYR A 93 7.91 38.16 6.43
N GLN A 94 7.84 37.54 5.25
CA GLN A 94 6.58 37.04 4.71
C GLN A 94 6.23 35.67 5.33
N ARG A 95 4.96 35.52 5.73
CA ARG A 95 4.38 34.22 6.14
C ARG A 95 3.73 33.53 4.97
N ALA A 96 3.60 32.22 5.04
CA ALA A 96 2.77 31.46 4.11
C ALA A 96 1.35 32.02 4.05
N ASP A 97 0.73 31.99 2.88
CA ASP A 97 -0.68 32.34 2.68
C ASP A 97 -1.62 31.15 2.93
N MET A 98 -1.09 29.93 2.97
CA MET A 98 -1.81 28.71 3.33
C MET A 98 -1.54 28.31 4.79
N PRO A 99 -2.54 27.75 5.50
CA PRO A 99 -2.37 27.30 6.87
C PRO A 99 -1.32 26.22 7.01
N THR A 100 -0.58 26.29 8.11
CA THR A 100 0.41 25.29 8.53
C THR A 100 -0.25 24.07 9.19
N LEU A 101 0.45 22.95 9.24
CA LEU A 101 0.02 21.74 9.96
C LEU A 101 -0.35 22.01 11.42
N PHE A 102 0.39 22.90 12.08
CA PHE A 102 0.10 23.28 13.46
C PHE A 102 -1.27 23.93 13.59
N GLU A 103 -1.61 24.82 12.65
CA GLU A 103 -2.89 25.51 12.65
C GLU A 103 -4.06 24.55 12.40
N TYR A 104 -3.91 23.62 11.46
CA TYR A 104 -4.89 22.56 11.24
C TYR A 104 -5.05 21.66 12.47
N PHE A 105 -3.95 21.19 13.03
CA PHE A 105 -3.96 20.25 14.14
C PHE A 105 -4.58 20.89 15.39
N ARG A 106 -4.19 22.12 15.72
CA ARG A 106 -4.79 22.86 16.84
C ARG A 106 -6.27 23.15 16.61
N LYS A 107 -6.67 23.56 15.40
CA LYS A 107 -8.07 23.88 15.10
C LYS A 107 -8.98 22.66 15.10
N TYR A 108 -8.55 21.54 14.51
CA TYR A 108 -9.42 20.37 14.33
C TYR A 108 -9.30 19.33 15.45
N ARG A 109 -8.18 19.28 16.18
CA ARG A 109 -7.99 18.36 17.31
C ARG A 109 -8.01 19.03 18.67
N GLY A 110 -8.07 20.36 18.71
CA GLY A 110 -8.12 21.12 19.96
C GLY A 110 -6.84 21.00 20.80
N THR A 111 -5.69 20.74 20.16
CA THR A 111 -4.41 20.64 20.87
C THR A 111 -3.91 22.00 21.37
N SER A 112 -3.11 21.96 22.43
CA SER A 112 -2.52 23.15 23.04
C SER A 112 -1.40 23.71 22.16
N GLN A 113 -1.03 24.97 22.40
CA GLN A 113 0.11 25.57 21.70
C GLN A 113 1.43 24.87 22.02
N THR A 114 1.57 24.28 23.21
CA THR A 114 2.76 23.51 23.64
C THR A 114 2.76 22.06 23.16
N ASP A 115 1.68 21.56 22.55
CA ASP A 115 1.72 20.30 21.81
C ASP A 115 2.43 20.44 20.45
N ASN A 116 2.79 21.67 20.06
CA ASN A 116 3.21 22.05 18.73
C ASN A 116 4.46 22.93 18.79
N PHE A 117 5.57 22.52 18.17
CA PHE A 117 6.81 23.32 18.21
C PHE A 117 7.49 23.49 16.85
N VAL A 118 7.94 24.71 16.59
CA VAL A 118 8.98 25.03 15.61
C VAL A 118 10.29 25.22 16.37
N ILE A 119 11.29 24.38 16.07
CA ILE A 119 12.61 24.41 16.72
C ILE A 119 13.63 24.92 15.72
N LEU A 120 14.18 26.10 16.01
CA LEU A 120 14.92 26.89 15.02
C LEU A 120 16.42 26.57 15.04
N GLY A 121 17.00 26.35 13.86
CA GLY A 121 18.42 26.58 13.57
C GLY A 121 18.67 27.94 12.90
N LYS A 122 17.63 28.52 12.28
CA LYS A 122 17.61 29.85 11.64
C LYS A 122 16.42 30.65 12.17
N ASP A 123 16.65 31.87 12.67
CA ASP A 123 15.60 32.67 13.33
C ASP A 123 14.48 33.09 12.36
N LYS A 124 14.84 33.28 11.09
CA LYS A 124 13.90 33.62 10.02
C LYS A 124 12.79 32.58 9.80
N LEU A 125 13.00 31.33 10.24
CA LEU A 125 12.01 30.26 10.16
C LEU A 125 10.96 30.32 11.29
N SER A 126 11.02 31.31 12.19
CA SER A 126 9.92 31.60 13.11
C SER A 126 8.60 31.90 12.39
N ASN A 127 8.65 32.25 11.09
CA ASN A 127 7.47 32.42 10.25
C ASN A 127 6.67 31.12 10.00
N LEU A 128 7.25 29.93 10.28
CA LEU A 128 6.57 28.64 10.22
C LEU A 128 5.53 28.44 11.34
N SER A 129 5.56 29.28 12.37
CA SER A 129 4.69 29.13 13.54
C SER A 129 3.22 29.31 13.21
N TYR A 130 2.87 30.11 12.20
CA TYR A 130 1.50 30.32 11.72
C TYR A 130 1.50 31.06 10.38
N SER A 131 0.42 30.89 9.63
CA SER A 131 0.16 31.50 8.33
C SER A 131 -0.48 32.89 8.40
N SER A 132 -0.61 33.54 7.25
CA SER A 132 -1.43 34.75 7.06
C SER A 132 -2.86 34.46 6.61
N HIS A 133 -3.30 33.19 6.62
CA HIS A 133 -4.60 32.80 6.08
C HIS A 133 -5.76 33.36 6.94
N PRO A 134 -6.82 33.96 6.35
CA PRO A 134 -7.87 34.66 7.10
C PRO A 134 -8.67 33.81 8.10
N GLN A 135 -8.78 32.50 7.84
CA GLN A 135 -9.49 31.54 8.72
C GLN A 135 -8.60 30.85 9.76
N PHE A 136 -7.31 31.13 9.73
CA PHE A 136 -6.32 30.58 10.65
C PHE A 136 -5.45 31.75 11.16
N GLY A 137 -4.19 31.52 11.51
CA GLY A 137 -3.27 32.51 12.03
C GLY A 137 -2.77 32.20 13.43
N SER A 138 -2.22 33.21 14.08
CA SER A 138 -1.50 33.10 15.36
C SER A 138 -2.29 32.42 16.48
N SER A 139 -3.62 32.55 16.50
CA SER A 139 -4.48 31.86 17.48
C SER A 139 -4.35 30.34 17.45
N TYR A 140 -4.01 29.77 16.29
CA TYR A 140 -3.76 28.33 16.08
C TYR A 140 -2.27 28.02 15.82
N GLY A 141 -1.36 28.97 16.04
CA GLY A 141 0.07 28.76 15.78
C GLY A 141 0.77 27.80 16.73
N ALA A 142 1.98 27.38 16.38
CA ALA A 142 2.88 26.62 17.23
C ALA A 142 3.64 27.49 18.25
N SER A 143 4.21 26.85 19.25
CA SER A 143 5.30 27.41 20.06
C SER A 143 6.58 27.49 19.22
N VAL A 144 7.47 28.42 19.57
CA VAL A 144 8.77 28.59 18.89
C VAL A 144 9.90 28.45 19.91
N ALA A 145 10.82 27.51 19.65
CA ALA A 145 12.06 27.37 20.39
C ALA A 145 13.19 28.03 19.60
N TYR A 146 13.57 29.25 20.02
CA TYR A 146 14.63 30.04 19.39
C TYR A 146 16.02 29.47 19.68
N SER A 147 16.94 29.62 18.73
CA SER A 147 18.34 29.27 18.95
C SER A 147 19.09 30.44 19.58
N SER A 148 19.95 30.14 20.55
CA SER A 148 20.91 31.13 21.06
C SER A 148 22.10 31.34 20.11
N SER A 149 22.25 30.50 19.09
CA SER A 149 23.29 30.59 18.06
C SER A 149 22.75 30.01 16.76
N GLN A 150 22.42 30.86 15.80
CA GLN A 150 22.01 30.42 14.46
C GLN A 150 23.12 29.60 13.80
N TYR A 151 22.76 28.68 12.91
CA TYR A 151 23.68 27.82 12.16
C TYR A 151 24.47 26.78 12.99
N ASN A 152 24.21 26.70 14.30
CA ASN A 152 24.88 25.76 15.19
C ASN A 152 23.97 24.59 15.54
N ASP A 153 24.15 23.47 14.84
CA ASP A 153 23.32 22.27 15.00
C ASP A 153 23.47 21.60 16.38
N THR A 154 24.57 21.84 17.11
CA THR A 154 24.69 21.39 18.50
C THR A 154 23.72 22.13 19.42
N ILE A 155 23.50 23.43 19.18
CA ILE A 155 22.50 24.21 19.93
C ILE A 155 21.09 23.81 19.51
N THR A 156 20.83 23.65 18.21
CA THR A 156 19.54 23.12 17.72
C THR A 156 19.21 21.77 18.34
N TRP A 157 20.18 20.85 18.41
CA TRP A 157 20.01 19.55 19.06
C TRP A 157 19.65 19.67 20.54
N LYS A 158 20.37 20.51 21.30
CA LYS A 158 20.04 20.77 22.72
C LYS A 158 18.64 21.35 22.88
N ASN A 159 18.22 22.25 21.99
CA ASN A 159 16.88 22.81 22.00
C ASN A 159 15.80 21.76 21.73
N LEU A 160 16.04 20.85 20.78
CA LEU A 160 15.15 19.72 20.52
C LEU A 160 15.03 18.84 21.78
N GLN A 161 16.14 18.43 22.37
CA GLN A 161 16.14 17.62 23.59
C GLN A 161 15.41 18.30 24.75
N ALA A 162 15.67 19.58 24.98
CA ALA A 162 15.03 20.36 26.04
C ALA A 162 13.51 20.48 25.81
N THR A 163 13.09 20.74 24.57
CA THR A 163 11.68 20.85 24.20
C THR A 163 10.94 19.53 24.42
N ILE A 164 11.53 18.43 23.95
CA ILE A 164 10.95 17.09 24.06
C ILE A 164 10.78 16.69 25.52
N LYS A 165 11.81 16.91 26.33
CA LYS A 165 11.79 16.62 27.78
C LYS A 165 10.80 17.47 28.56
N ALA A 166 10.67 18.75 28.21
CA ALA A 166 9.85 19.69 28.99
C ALA A 166 8.36 19.59 28.65
N PHE A 167 8.02 19.35 27.38
CA PHE A 167 6.65 19.53 26.89
C PHE A 167 6.01 18.25 26.32
N HIS A 168 6.81 17.25 25.95
CA HIS A 168 6.35 16.08 25.18
C HIS A 168 5.43 16.47 23.99
N PRO A 169 5.88 17.36 23.08
CA PRO A 169 5.02 17.84 22.00
C PRO A 169 4.60 16.73 21.03
N LYS A 170 3.38 16.84 20.52
CA LYS A 170 2.80 15.89 19.56
C LYS A 170 3.24 16.16 18.12
N LEU A 171 3.54 17.40 17.77
CA LEU A 171 3.95 17.76 16.41
C LEU A 171 5.10 18.75 16.45
N THR A 172 6.23 18.41 15.84
CA THR A 172 7.38 19.34 15.74
C THR A 172 7.98 19.41 14.35
N ILE A 173 8.56 20.56 14.02
CA ILE A 173 9.54 20.70 12.95
C ILE A 173 10.84 21.27 13.51
N THR A 174 11.97 20.66 13.18
CA THR A 174 13.30 21.08 13.61
C THR A 174 14.19 21.30 12.40
N ASN A 175 14.85 22.46 12.35
CA ASN A 175 15.77 22.82 11.27
C ASN A 175 17.23 22.71 11.73
N PHE A 176 17.94 21.69 11.24
CA PHE A 176 19.39 21.60 11.33
C PHE A 176 19.99 22.34 10.13
N SER A 177 20.66 23.45 10.40
CA SER A 177 21.03 24.48 9.42
C SER A 177 22.52 24.50 9.08
N GLY A 178 23.34 23.70 9.77
CA GLY A 178 24.78 23.69 9.61
C GLY A 178 25.21 23.33 8.19
N VAL A 179 24.55 22.33 7.58
CA VAL A 179 24.85 21.89 6.20
C VAL A 179 24.69 23.03 5.20
N ASP A 180 23.59 23.76 5.24
CA ASP A 180 23.37 24.92 4.37
C ASP A 180 24.37 26.06 4.62
N TYR A 181 24.66 26.36 5.89
CA TYR A 181 25.64 27.39 6.25
C TYR A 181 27.03 27.09 5.67
N TRP A 182 27.56 25.89 5.92
CA TRP A 182 28.88 25.49 5.43
C TRP A 182 28.91 25.30 3.91
N GLY A 183 27.77 24.94 3.32
CA GLY A 183 27.53 25.00 1.88
C GLY A 183 27.85 26.38 1.30
N HIS A 184 27.24 27.43 1.86
CA HIS A 184 27.49 28.81 1.42
C HIS A 184 28.91 29.31 1.71
N MET A 185 29.56 28.79 2.75
CA MET A 185 30.95 29.13 3.07
C MET A 185 31.98 28.43 2.17
N GLY A 186 31.57 27.45 1.36
CA GLY A 186 32.50 26.67 0.53
C GLY A 186 33.42 25.75 1.33
N ASP A 187 33.06 25.42 2.57
CA ASP A 187 33.82 24.49 3.41
C ASP A 187 33.27 23.06 3.30
N TRP A 188 33.93 22.25 2.48
CA TRP A 188 33.48 20.88 2.17
C TRP A 188 33.58 19.93 3.36
N GLU A 189 34.62 20.09 4.18
CA GLU A 189 34.84 19.25 5.36
C GLU A 189 33.74 19.51 6.37
N GLN A 190 33.44 20.78 6.64
CA GLN A 190 32.35 21.15 7.56
C GLN A 190 30.96 20.85 6.97
N TYR A 191 30.78 20.98 5.66
CA TYR A 191 29.53 20.61 4.98
C TYR A 191 29.22 19.12 5.17
N THR A 192 30.14 18.23 4.82
CA THR A 192 29.95 16.78 5.00
C THR A 192 29.97 16.37 6.48
N GLY A 193 30.76 17.05 7.31
CA GLY A 193 30.76 16.90 8.76
C GLY A 193 29.42 17.23 9.40
N SER A 194 28.72 18.24 8.89
CA SER A 194 27.39 18.63 9.36
C SER A 194 26.31 17.61 8.96
N ILE A 195 26.43 16.97 7.78
CA ILE A 195 25.56 15.85 7.39
C ILE A 195 25.74 14.68 8.37
N LYS A 196 27.00 14.32 8.68
CA LYS A 196 27.32 13.25 9.64
C LYS A 196 26.83 13.58 11.06
N PHE A 197 26.97 14.83 11.47
CA PHE A 197 26.44 15.29 12.76
C PHE A 197 24.93 15.11 12.81
N ALA A 198 24.20 15.62 11.80
CA ALA A 198 22.75 15.48 11.69
C ALA A 198 22.31 14.01 11.69
N ASP A 199 22.95 13.14 10.92
CA ASP A 199 22.73 11.68 10.93
C ASP A 199 22.86 11.08 12.33
N SER A 200 23.92 11.44 13.06
CA SER A 200 24.16 10.93 14.42
C SER A 200 23.11 11.39 15.43
N VAL A 201 22.68 12.66 15.39
CA VAL A 201 21.68 13.18 16.32
C VAL A 201 20.27 12.71 15.97
N ILE A 202 19.97 12.46 14.70
CA ILE A 202 18.71 11.84 14.25
C ILE A 202 18.60 10.40 14.80
N TYR A 203 19.68 9.61 14.70
CA TYR A 203 19.72 8.28 15.29
C TYR A 203 19.58 8.30 16.81
N LYS A 204 20.29 9.22 17.47
CA LYS A 204 20.17 9.41 18.92
C LYS A 204 18.75 9.82 19.32
N PHE A 205 18.14 10.73 18.56
CA PHE A 205 16.77 11.17 18.79
C PHE A 205 15.78 10.02 18.66
N TRP A 206 15.86 9.22 17.60
CA TRP A 206 15.00 8.05 17.45
C TRP A 206 15.18 7.05 18.60
N THR A 207 16.42 6.82 19.04
CA THR A 207 16.71 5.95 20.19
C THR A 207 16.06 6.49 21.46
N ASP A 208 16.11 7.80 21.70
CA ASP A 208 15.48 8.46 22.85
C ASP A 208 13.95 8.35 22.78
N ILE A 209 13.36 8.61 21.62
CA ILE A 209 11.92 8.44 21.34
C ILE A 209 11.46 7.01 21.64
N GLN A 210 12.24 5.99 21.26
CA GLN A 210 11.90 4.59 21.54
C GLN A 210 12.16 4.16 23.00
N SER A 211 12.90 4.98 23.77
CA SER A 211 13.12 4.76 25.20
C SER A 211 12.08 5.42 26.10
N ASP A 212 11.36 6.42 25.57
CA ASP A 212 10.36 7.18 26.29
C ASP A 212 8.97 6.51 26.20
N PRO A 213 8.34 6.09 27.31
CA PRO A 213 7.01 5.46 27.29
C PRO A 213 5.88 6.31 26.69
N VAL A 214 6.04 7.64 26.65
CA VAL A 214 5.06 8.55 26.02
C VAL A 214 5.09 8.41 24.50
N TYR A 215 6.27 8.17 23.93
CA TYR A 215 6.51 8.21 22.49
C TYR A 215 6.70 6.85 21.84
N LYS A 216 7.25 5.88 22.59
CA LYS A 216 7.59 4.55 22.10
C LYS A 216 6.39 3.90 21.41
N ASP A 217 6.63 3.33 20.23
CA ASP A 217 5.63 2.66 19.40
C ASP A 217 4.40 3.51 19.01
N LYS A 218 4.45 4.83 19.24
CA LYS A 218 3.39 5.81 18.99
C LYS A 218 3.87 7.04 18.20
N THR A 219 5.11 7.00 17.72
CA THR A 219 5.74 8.18 17.11
C THR A 219 6.22 7.87 15.71
N THR A 220 5.89 8.75 14.78
CA THR A 220 6.48 8.76 13.43
C THR A 220 7.52 9.88 13.32
N LEU A 221 8.72 9.51 12.89
CA LEU A 221 9.81 10.42 12.59
C LEU A 221 9.93 10.55 11.06
N ILE A 222 9.95 11.79 10.58
CA ILE A 222 10.17 12.15 9.17
C ILE A 222 11.48 12.92 9.07
N VAL A 223 12.38 12.46 8.21
CA VAL A 223 13.69 13.05 7.97
C VAL A 223 13.81 13.43 6.51
N THR A 224 14.08 14.70 6.22
CA THR A 224 14.18 15.21 4.85
C THR A 224 15.09 16.45 4.80
N ASN A 225 15.13 17.11 3.65
CA ASN A 225 15.66 18.45 3.48
C ASN A 225 14.68 19.26 2.60
N ASP A 226 14.76 20.57 2.70
CA ASP A 226 13.86 21.54 2.06
C ASP A 226 14.29 21.94 0.65
N HIS A 227 15.59 21.86 0.38
CA HIS A 227 16.21 22.06 -0.92
C HIS A 227 17.55 21.31 -0.98
N GLY A 228 17.97 20.96 -2.19
CA GLY A 228 19.33 20.51 -2.48
C GLY A 228 20.22 21.66 -2.97
N ARG A 229 21.31 21.34 -3.65
CA ARG A 229 22.32 22.30 -4.16
C ARG A 229 22.82 21.88 -5.53
N HIS A 230 23.50 22.76 -6.26
CA HIS A 230 24.05 22.36 -7.57
C HIS A 230 25.02 21.17 -7.44
N LEU A 231 25.08 20.32 -8.47
CA LEU A 231 25.98 19.16 -8.49
C LEU A 231 27.45 19.57 -8.72
N THR A 232 27.69 20.62 -9.50
CA THR A 232 29.03 21.13 -9.82
C THR A 232 29.47 22.25 -8.88
N ASN A 233 28.68 23.32 -8.78
CA ASN A 233 28.91 24.45 -7.87
C ASN A 233 28.04 24.32 -6.61
N TRP A 234 28.41 23.37 -5.75
CA TRP A 234 27.66 22.99 -4.55
C TRP A 234 27.49 24.10 -3.51
N MET A 235 28.17 25.24 -3.65
CA MET A 235 27.97 26.41 -2.78
C MET A 235 26.64 27.12 -3.02
N ASP A 236 26.04 26.91 -4.19
CA ASP A 236 24.85 27.61 -4.64
C ASP A 236 23.63 26.70 -4.78
N HIS A 237 22.46 27.33 -4.64
CA HIS A 237 21.13 26.77 -4.88
C HIS A 237 20.15 27.87 -5.31
N GLY A 238 18.87 27.54 -5.44
CA GLY A 238 17.83 28.49 -5.83
C GLY A 238 17.37 28.41 -7.28
N CYS A 239 17.87 27.44 -8.06
CA CYS A 239 17.43 27.20 -9.43
C CYS A 239 16.65 25.88 -9.59
N SER A 240 16.15 25.62 -10.79
CA SER A 240 15.33 24.45 -11.12
C SER A 240 16.12 23.20 -11.54
N CYS A 241 17.45 23.18 -11.33
CA CYS A 241 18.27 22.03 -11.69
C CYS A 241 17.99 20.83 -10.78
N ASP A 242 18.31 19.63 -11.26
CA ASP A 242 18.03 18.39 -10.54
C ASP A 242 18.69 18.35 -9.15
N GLY A 243 19.95 18.78 -9.03
CA GLY A 243 20.63 18.82 -7.73
C GLY A 243 19.96 19.71 -6.68
N CYS A 244 19.31 20.81 -7.09
CA CYS A 244 18.56 21.68 -6.18
C CYS A 244 17.21 21.07 -5.78
N ARG A 245 16.63 20.24 -6.63
CA ARG A 245 15.25 19.74 -6.52
C ARG A 245 15.18 18.34 -5.94
N HIS A 246 16.10 17.45 -6.28
CA HIS A 246 16.13 16.07 -5.79
C HIS A 246 16.66 16.06 -4.35
N ILE A 247 15.79 15.70 -3.43
CA ILE A 247 16.02 15.80 -1.98
C ILE A 247 15.76 14.44 -1.33
N MET A 248 16.31 14.22 -0.15
CA MET A 248 16.14 12.96 0.56
C MET A 248 14.81 12.91 1.32
N LEU A 249 14.23 11.73 1.47
CA LEU A 249 13.12 11.49 2.39
C LEU A 249 13.23 10.09 2.99
N PHE A 250 13.20 10.06 4.32
CA PHE A 250 13.13 8.87 5.14
C PHE A 250 12.03 9.01 6.18
N MET A 251 11.26 7.96 6.38
CA MET A 251 10.19 7.89 7.38
C MET A 251 10.34 6.61 8.20
N ILE A 252 10.08 6.70 9.50
CA ILE A 252 10.11 5.57 10.43
C ILE A 252 9.04 5.76 11.51
N GLY A 253 8.32 4.70 11.85
CA GLY A 253 7.19 4.79 12.78
C GLY A 253 6.33 3.54 12.78
N PRO A 254 5.36 3.43 13.71
CA PRO A 254 4.53 2.23 13.86
C PRO A 254 3.58 1.98 12.69
N ASP A 255 3.29 3.02 11.90
CA ASP A 255 2.43 2.97 10.71
C ASP A 255 3.21 3.15 9.40
N ILE A 256 4.56 3.17 9.47
CA ILE A 256 5.43 3.29 8.30
C ILE A 256 5.92 1.90 7.90
N GLN A 257 5.89 1.61 6.60
CA GLN A 257 6.30 0.31 6.11
C GLN A 257 7.81 0.08 6.33
N PRO A 258 8.22 -0.95 7.09
CA PRO A 258 9.64 -1.19 7.34
C PRO A 258 10.32 -1.81 6.11
N ALA A 259 11.60 -1.48 5.94
CA ALA A 259 12.48 -1.97 4.88
C ALA A 259 11.96 -1.72 3.45
N LEU A 260 11.13 -0.69 3.25
CA LEU A 260 10.66 -0.29 1.92
C LEU A 260 11.62 0.74 1.31
N ILE A 261 11.95 0.54 0.04
CA ILE A 261 12.59 1.54 -0.81
C ILE A 261 11.58 1.87 -1.91
N ASP A 262 10.92 3.01 -1.76
CA ASP A 262 9.91 3.51 -2.70
C ASP A 262 10.61 4.34 -3.79
N SER A 263 10.29 4.05 -5.05
CA SER A 263 10.78 4.76 -6.24
C SER A 263 9.65 5.50 -6.99
N SER A 264 8.45 5.54 -6.42
CA SER A 264 7.39 6.43 -6.87
C SER A 264 7.85 7.89 -6.73
N ARG A 265 7.45 8.71 -7.71
CA ARG A 265 7.76 10.13 -7.67
C ARG A 265 6.86 10.81 -6.64
N ARG A 266 7.46 11.49 -5.69
CA ARG A 266 6.82 12.20 -4.58
C ARG A 266 7.42 13.61 -4.44
N SER A 267 6.75 14.51 -3.73
CA SER A 267 7.20 15.89 -3.58
C SER A 267 7.04 16.42 -2.16
N GLN A 268 7.80 17.45 -1.75
CA GLN A 268 7.81 17.93 -0.35
C GLN A 268 6.45 18.34 0.21
N VAL A 269 5.53 18.80 -0.65
CA VAL A 269 4.15 19.13 -0.29
C VAL A 269 3.31 17.92 0.14
N ASP A 270 3.79 16.70 -0.10
CA ASP A 270 3.16 15.45 0.31
C ASP A 270 3.32 15.18 1.82
N ILE A 271 4.27 15.83 2.50
CA ILE A 271 4.52 15.62 3.94
C ILE A 271 3.32 16.04 4.78
N ALA A 272 2.79 17.25 4.58
CA ALA A 272 1.66 17.74 5.37
C ALA A 272 0.41 16.84 5.34
N PRO A 273 -0.15 16.44 4.17
CA PRO A 273 -1.28 15.52 4.14
C PRO A 273 -0.96 14.15 4.75
N THR A 274 0.30 13.69 4.70
CA THR A 274 0.75 12.47 5.38
C THR A 274 0.65 12.60 6.90
N VAL A 275 1.15 13.71 7.46
CA VAL A 275 1.08 13.99 8.90
C VAL A 275 -0.37 14.12 9.36
N ALA A 276 -1.20 14.80 8.56
CA ALA A 276 -2.63 14.95 8.83
C ALA A 276 -3.38 13.63 8.84
N GLU A 277 -3.03 12.73 7.93
CA GLU A 277 -3.58 11.37 7.90
C GLU A 277 -3.16 10.56 9.14
N LEU A 278 -1.88 10.57 9.51
CA LEU A 278 -1.36 9.88 10.70
C LEU A 278 -2.00 10.36 12.01
N LEU A 279 -2.19 11.68 12.14
CA LEU A 279 -2.72 12.32 13.35
C LEU A 279 -4.24 12.59 13.29
N ASP A 280 -4.91 12.08 12.25
CA ASP A 280 -6.37 12.11 12.08
C ASP A 280 -6.99 13.52 12.13
N PHE A 281 -6.51 14.43 11.27
CA PHE A 281 -7.09 15.77 11.12
C PHE A 281 -7.20 16.23 9.66
N ALA A 282 -8.11 17.18 9.40
CA ALA A 282 -8.37 17.66 8.05
C ALA A 282 -7.36 18.73 7.61
N VAL A 283 -6.95 18.68 6.34
CA VAL A 283 -6.07 19.67 5.70
C VAL A 283 -6.63 20.16 4.37
N PRO A 284 -7.76 20.90 4.37
CA PRO A 284 -8.54 21.17 3.16
C PRO A 284 -7.83 22.03 2.10
N PHE A 285 -6.72 22.70 2.44
CA PHE A 285 -5.95 23.52 1.49
C PHE A 285 -4.60 22.90 1.08
N CYS A 286 -4.30 21.67 1.54
CA CYS A 286 -3.15 20.94 1.02
C CYS A 286 -3.39 20.51 -0.43
N THR A 287 -2.36 20.62 -1.25
CA THR A 287 -2.36 20.17 -2.65
C THR A 287 -1.53 18.90 -2.87
N GLY A 288 -0.62 18.59 -1.93
CA GLY A 288 0.09 17.32 -1.90
C GLY A 288 -0.83 16.12 -1.63
N LYS A 289 -0.27 14.92 -1.74
CA LYS A 289 -0.95 13.65 -1.48
C LYS A 289 -0.22 12.88 -0.39
N SER A 290 -0.94 12.12 0.41
CA SER A 290 -0.29 11.28 1.43
C SER A 290 0.76 10.34 0.81
N LEU A 291 1.89 10.26 1.52
CA LEU A 291 3.02 9.36 1.27
C LEU A 291 2.73 7.96 1.80
N LEU A 292 1.73 7.83 2.67
CA LEU A 292 1.32 6.52 3.11
C LEU A 292 0.76 5.75 1.91
N PRO A 293 0.89 4.42 1.91
CA PRO A 293 -0.25 3.60 1.57
C PRO A 293 -1.58 4.31 1.44
N SER A 294 -2.12 4.43 0.23
CA SER A 294 -3.57 4.59 0.14
C SER A 294 -4.22 3.47 0.97
N PRO A 295 -5.41 3.61 1.57
CA PRO A 295 -6.08 2.53 2.28
C PRO A 295 -6.21 1.21 1.48
N THR A 296 -5.94 1.25 0.16
CA THR A 296 -5.66 0.12 -0.71
C THR A 296 -4.30 -0.58 -0.52
N GLN A 297 -3.40 -0.18 0.40
CA GLN A 297 -2.12 -0.84 0.71
C GLN A 297 -2.16 -1.62 2.03
N ASN A 298 -3.27 -1.58 2.78
CA ASN A 298 -3.61 -2.60 3.78
C ASN A 298 -4.12 -3.89 3.10
N VAL A 299 -3.55 -4.23 1.94
CA VAL A 299 -3.92 -5.41 1.14
C VAL A 299 -2.65 -6.21 0.84
N PRO A 300 -2.76 -7.51 0.53
CA PRO A 300 -1.62 -8.30 0.09
C PRO A 300 -0.90 -7.71 -1.13
N ILE A 301 0.43 -7.66 -1.07
CA ILE A 301 1.32 -7.25 -2.16
C ILE A 301 1.70 -8.50 -2.95
N LEU A 302 1.33 -8.56 -4.22
CA LEU A 302 1.58 -9.72 -5.08
C LEU A 302 3.06 -9.76 -5.51
N LEU A 303 3.73 -10.90 -5.31
CA LEU A 303 5.16 -11.09 -5.61
C LEU A 303 5.36 -11.95 -6.87
N THR A 304 4.80 -13.16 -6.89
CA THR A 304 4.92 -14.08 -8.04
C THR A 304 3.57 -14.70 -8.37
N PRO A 305 3.17 -14.83 -9.65
CA PRO A 305 3.75 -14.15 -10.81
C PRO A 305 3.61 -12.62 -10.73
N SER A 306 4.67 -11.90 -11.07
CA SER A 306 4.65 -10.44 -11.21
C SER A 306 3.80 -10.00 -12.41
N ASN A 307 3.36 -8.75 -12.39
CA ASN A 307 2.50 -8.22 -13.45
C ASN A 307 3.27 -8.11 -14.78
N GLY A 308 2.82 -8.85 -15.79
CA GLY A 308 3.44 -8.93 -17.11
C GLY A 308 4.33 -10.16 -17.33
N ASP A 309 4.55 -10.98 -16.31
CA ASP A 309 5.45 -12.14 -16.40
C ASP A 309 5.04 -13.13 -17.49
N THR A 310 6.03 -13.83 -18.06
CA THR A 310 5.80 -15.02 -18.88
C THR A 310 6.30 -16.26 -18.14
N ILE A 311 5.40 -17.19 -17.83
CA ILE A 311 5.67 -18.41 -17.08
C ILE A 311 5.68 -19.61 -18.04
N GLN A 312 6.77 -20.39 -18.03
CA GLN A 312 7.00 -21.52 -18.93
C GLN A 312 6.74 -22.90 -18.29
N THR A 313 6.04 -22.93 -17.16
CA THR A 313 5.61 -24.14 -16.45
C THR A 313 4.11 -24.09 -16.17
N ASP A 314 3.45 -25.25 -16.09
CA ASP A 314 2.05 -25.36 -15.68
C ASP A 314 1.89 -25.25 -14.16
N SER A 315 2.90 -25.68 -13.39
CA SER A 315 2.96 -25.58 -11.94
C SER A 315 3.46 -24.21 -11.50
N VAL A 316 2.53 -23.30 -11.21
CA VAL A 316 2.82 -21.89 -10.93
C VAL A 316 2.76 -21.62 -9.44
N ARG A 317 3.82 -21.02 -8.90
CA ARG A 317 3.87 -20.52 -7.52
C ARG A 317 3.28 -19.11 -7.44
N PHE A 318 2.13 -19.01 -6.78
CA PHE A 318 1.53 -17.75 -6.37
C PHE A 318 2.09 -17.36 -5.00
N SER A 319 2.73 -16.20 -4.87
CA SER A 319 3.25 -15.71 -3.60
C SER A 319 2.95 -14.23 -3.41
N TRP A 320 2.70 -13.82 -2.17
CA TRP A 320 2.40 -12.46 -1.79
C TRP A 320 3.06 -12.11 -0.45
N LYS A 321 3.00 -10.83 -0.08
CA LYS A 321 3.42 -10.35 1.24
C LYS A 321 2.30 -9.50 1.83
N TYR A 322 1.90 -9.80 3.05
CA TYR A 322 0.96 -9.03 3.84
C TYR A 322 1.67 -8.49 5.08
N PRO A 323 1.78 -7.16 5.23
CA PRO A 323 2.67 -6.53 6.22
C PRO A 323 2.13 -6.60 7.66
N LEU A 324 0.82 -6.82 7.86
CA LEU A 324 0.22 -6.93 9.18
C LEU A 324 0.35 -8.38 9.68
N GLN A 325 1.39 -8.64 10.49
CA GLN A 325 1.61 -9.95 11.12
C GLN A 325 0.65 -10.22 12.28
N THR A 326 -0.61 -10.45 11.97
CA THR A 326 -1.59 -11.04 12.89
C THR A 326 -2.20 -12.26 12.20
N SER A 327 -2.13 -13.43 12.83
CA SER A 327 -2.55 -14.71 12.26
C SER A 327 -4.00 -14.68 11.75
N GLY A 328 -4.17 -14.79 10.44
CA GLY A 328 -5.45 -14.95 9.74
C GLY A 328 -5.23 -15.66 8.39
N ASN A 329 -6.31 -15.88 7.64
CA ASN A 329 -6.31 -16.55 6.34
C ASN A 329 -6.29 -15.55 5.16
N TYR A 330 -5.98 -16.05 3.96
CA TYR A 330 -5.92 -15.31 2.71
C TYR A 330 -6.94 -15.87 1.73
N HIS A 331 -7.43 -15.00 0.85
CA HIS A 331 -8.30 -15.36 -0.26
C HIS A 331 -7.59 -15.09 -1.57
N LEU A 332 -7.14 -16.14 -2.26
CA LEU A 332 -6.57 -16.10 -3.60
C LEU A 332 -7.65 -16.37 -4.64
N VAL A 333 -7.69 -15.56 -5.70
CA VAL A 333 -8.55 -15.77 -6.87
C VAL A 333 -7.69 -15.73 -8.14
N ILE A 334 -7.87 -16.71 -9.02
CA ILE A 334 -7.25 -16.80 -10.35
C ILE A 334 -8.36 -16.88 -11.39
N ALA A 335 -8.27 -16.07 -12.45
CA ALA A 335 -9.26 -15.98 -13.52
C ALA A 335 -8.61 -15.97 -14.91
N LYS A 336 -9.46 -16.26 -15.90
CA LYS A 336 -9.12 -16.34 -17.33
C LYS A 336 -9.37 -15.04 -18.11
N ASP A 337 -9.87 -14.00 -17.45
CA ASP A 337 -10.17 -12.68 -18.03
C ASP A 337 -9.89 -11.54 -17.03
N SER A 338 -9.68 -10.33 -17.55
CA SER A 338 -9.32 -9.14 -16.78
C SER A 338 -10.43 -8.60 -15.88
N LEU A 339 -11.68 -8.96 -16.15
CA LEU A 339 -12.83 -8.56 -15.33
C LEU A 339 -13.10 -9.55 -14.18
N MET A 340 -12.28 -10.60 -14.05
CA MET A 340 -12.40 -11.66 -13.06
C MET A 340 -13.77 -12.37 -13.10
N LYS A 341 -14.38 -12.51 -14.29
CA LYS A 341 -15.68 -13.19 -14.46
C LYS A 341 -15.54 -14.72 -14.57
N THR A 342 -14.47 -15.18 -15.22
CA THR A 342 -14.19 -16.59 -15.51
C THR A 342 -13.15 -17.10 -14.52
N ILE A 343 -13.58 -17.30 -13.27
CA ILE A 343 -12.72 -17.79 -12.18
C ILE A 343 -12.40 -19.26 -12.40
N ILE A 344 -11.13 -19.64 -12.24
CA ILE A 344 -10.65 -21.03 -12.31
C ILE A 344 -10.12 -21.55 -10.98
N TYR A 345 -9.83 -20.65 -10.05
CA TYR A 345 -9.42 -20.98 -8.70
C TYR A 345 -9.86 -19.88 -7.75
N SER A 346 -10.44 -20.25 -6.61
CA SER A 346 -10.83 -19.33 -5.53
C SER A 346 -10.81 -20.07 -4.21
N ASP A 347 -9.85 -19.78 -3.36
CA ASP A 347 -9.71 -20.38 -2.04
C ASP A 347 -9.47 -19.28 -0.99
N SER A 348 -10.30 -19.27 0.05
CA SER A 348 -10.25 -18.32 1.16
C SER A 348 -9.69 -18.90 2.45
N SER A 349 -9.25 -20.16 2.44
CA SER A 349 -8.75 -20.90 3.61
C SER A 349 -7.23 -20.89 3.74
N ILE A 350 -6.52 -20.26 2.80
CA ILE A 350 -5.05 -20.29 2.72
C ILE A 350 -4.45 -19.61 3.95
N THR A 351 -3.55 -20.27 4.67
CA THR A 351 -2.89 -19.70 5.87
C THR A 351 -1.43 -19.31 5.62
N THR A 352 -0.87 -19.73 4.49
CA THR A 352 0.47 -19.36 4.02
C THR A 352 0.40 -18.14 3.11
N GLN A 353 1.54 -17.49 2.87
CA GLN A 353 1.65 -16.39 1.90
C GLN A 353 2.07 -16.85 0.51
N GLU A 354 1.93 -18.15 0.26
CA GLU A 354 2.20 -18.77 -1.02
C GLU A 354 1.33 -20.01 -1.24
N LEU A 355 1.08 -20.32 -2.50
CA LEU A 355 0.35 -21.49 -2.97
C LEU A 355 0.90 -21.93 -4.33
N LEU A 356 1.03 -23.24 -4.53
CA LEU A 356 1.30 -23.83 -5.84
C LEU A 356 -0.02 -24.22 -6.52
N TYR A 357 -0.22 -23.83 -7.77
CA TYR A 357 -1.40 -24.17 -8.55
C TYR A 357 -1.03 -24.58 -9.98
N THR A 358 -1.59 -25.70 -10.45
CA THR A 358 -1.38 -26.21 -11.82
C THR A 358 -2.39 -25.58 -12.78
N LEU A 359 -1.90 -24.84 -13.76
CA LEU A 359 -2.75 -24.16 -14.75
C LEU A 359 -3.35 -25.14 -15.75
N PRO A 360 -4.64 -25.00 -16.10
CA PRO A 360 -5.33 -25.96 -16.95
C PRO A 360 -4.99 -25.83 -18.45
N VAL A 361 -4.55 -24.66 -18.91
CA VAL A 361 -4.25 -24.42 -20.33
C VAL A 361 -3.08 -23.45 -20.50
N SER A 362 -2.28 -23.66 -21.55
CA SER A 362 -1.15 -22.81 -21.94
C SER A 362 -1.56 -21.73 -22.96
N ASN A 363 -0.58 -20.95 -23.43
CA ASN A 363 -0.67 -19.92 -24.47
C ASN A 363 -1.76 -18.88 -24.23
N ARG A 364 -1.86 -18.38 -23.00
CA ARG A 364 -2.84 -17.35 -22.64
C ARG A 364 -2.42 -16.54 -21.43
N SER A 365 -3.09 -15.40 -21.26
CA SER A 365 -3.03 -14.65 -20.01
C SER A 365 -3.97 -15.21 -18.94
N TYR A 366 -3.52 -15.06 -17.70
CA TYR A 366 -4.29 -15.26 -16.48
C TYR A 366 -4.20 -14.00 -15.61
N TRP A 367 -5.23 -13.80 -14.80
CA TRP A 367 -5.34 -12.67 -13.87
C TRP A 367 -5.52 -13.21 -12.46
N TRP A 368 -4.89 -12.59 -11.48
CA TRP A 368 -4.98 -13.05 -10.11
C TRP A 368 -4.94 -11.90 -9.10
N LYS A 369 -5.56 -12.12 -7.95
CA LYS A 369 -5.62 -11.16 -6.83
C LYS A 369 -5.73 -11.87 -5.49
N VAL A 370 -5.35 -11.19 -4.42
CA VAL A 370 -5.40 -11.71 -3.05
C VAL A 370 -5.97 -10.66 -2.09
N ARG A 371 -6.70 -11.09 -1.06
CA ARG A 371 -7.01 -10.28 0.14
C ARG A 371 -6.68 -11.06 1.40
N ALA A 372 -6.44 -10.37 2.50
CA ALA A 372 -6.10 -10.97 3.79
C ALA A 372 -7.24 -10.77 4.80
N ASN A 373 -7.43 -11.73 5.69
CA ASN A 373 -8.36 -11.61 6.80
C ASN A 373 -7.57 -11.34 8.07
N ASN A 374 -7.95 -10.29 8.81
CA ASN A 374 -7.48 -10.06 10.16
C ASN A 374 -8.60 -10.44 11.13
N PRO A 375 -8.38 -11.33 12.12
CA PRO A 375 -9.43 -11.75 13.05
C PRO A 375 -10.10 -10.60 13.82
N LYS A 376 -9.43 -9.46 13.97
CA LYS A 376 -9.96 -8.28 14.69
C LYS A 376 -10.68 -7.29 13.80
N THR A 377 -10.27 -7.16 12.53
CA THR A 377 -10.77 -6.11 11.63
C THR A 377 -11.50 -6.65 10.41
N GLY A 378 -11.55 -7.96 10.22
CA GLY A 378 -12.15 -8.62 9.06
C GLY A 378 -11.25 -8.63 7.83
N TRP A 379 -11.86 -8.85 6.67
CA TRP A 379 -11.18 -8.90 5.38
C TRP A 379 -10.69 -7.51 4.95
N SER A 380 -9.45 -7.46 4.47
CA SER A 380 -8.93 -6.33 3.70
C SER A 380 -9.68 -6.15 2.38
N GLU A 381 -9.49 -4.98 1.78
CA GLU A 381 -9.73 -4.82 0.34
C GLU A 381 -8.87 -5.80 -0.47
N TRP A 382 -9.23 -5.97 -1.74
CA TRP A 382 -8.44 -6.78 -2.67
C TRP A 382 -7.15 -6.08 -3.09
N SER A 383 -6.09 -6.86 -3.31
CA SER A 383 -4.92 -6.41 -4.06
C SER A 383 -5.33 -5.90 -5.45
N LEU A 384 -4.45 -5.11 -6.06
CA LEU A 384 -4.50 -4.92 -7.51
C LEU A 384 -4.42 -6.28 -8.22
N VAL A 385 -5.05 -6.36 -9.38
CA VAL A 385 -5.06 -7.58 -10.20
C VAL A 385 -3.76 -7.64 -10.99
N ASN A 386 -2.93 -8.66 -10.77
CA ASN A 386 -1.78 -8.95 -11.62
C ASN A 386 -2.22 -9.80 -12.81
N ARG A 387 -1.62 -9.54 -13.97
CA ARG A 387 -1.73 -10.38 -15.17
C ARG A 387 -0.39 -11.07 -15.41
N PHE A 388 -0.40 -12.34 -15.79
CA PHE A 388 0.79 -13.00 -16.36
C PHE A 388 0.38 -13.82 -17.59
N TYR A 389 1.33 -14.17 -18.45
CA TYR A 389 1.14 -15.02 -19.62
C TYR A 389 1.74 -16.41 -19.35
N ALA A 390 0.97 -17.45 -19.56
CA ALA A 390 1.44 -18.83 -19.47
C ALA A 390 1.81 -19.34 -20.86
N SER A 391 3.04 -19.81 -21.02
CA SER A 391 3.64 -20.28 -22.27
C SER A 391 4.46 -21.53 -22.01
N PHE A 392 3.82 -22.58 -21.52
CA PHE A 392 4.42 -23.90 -21.32
C PHE A 392 4.03 -24.87 -22.45
N ILE A 393 4.85 -25.90 -22.64
CA ILE A 393 4.43 -27.04 -23.46
C ILE A 393 3.36 -27.76 -22.64
N ALA A 394 2.11 -27.64 -23.05
CA ALA A 394 1.04 -28.42 -22.45
C ALA A 394 1.32 -29.89 -22.77
N PHE A 395 1.74 -30.67 -21.78
CA PHE A 395 1.63 -32.11 -21.90
C PHE A 395 0.15 -32.40 -22.08
N ALA A 396 -0.22 -33.06 -23.17
CA ALA A 396 -1.56 -33.54 -23.34
C ALA A 396 -1.86 -34.44 -22.14
N GLN A 397 -2.65 -33.94 -21.20
CA GLN A 397 -3.23 -34.78 -20.18
C GLN A 397 -3.98 -35.86 -20.95
N PRO A 398 -3.66 -37.16 -20.77
CA PRO A 398 -4.33 -38.19 -21.53
C PRO A 398 -5.84 -38.00 -21.33
N ALA A 399 -6.59 -38.02 -22.43
CA ALA A 399 -8.04 -37.93 -22.38
C ALA A 399 -8.52 -38.93 -21.33
N PRO A 400 -9.36 -38.51 -20.37
CA PRO A 400 -9.74 -39.38 -19.28
C PRO A 400 -10.43 -40.62 -19.86
N ALA A 401 -10.01 -41.82 -19.44
CA ALA A 401 -10.55 -43.05 -19.99
C ALA A 401 -12.06 -43.14 -19.74
N PHE A 402 -12.80 -43.66 -20.73
CA PHE A 402 -14.22 -43.89 -20.55
C PHE A 402 -14.43 -44.86 -19.39
N SER A 403 -15.22 -44.42 -18.42
CA SER A 403 -15.63 -45.23 -17.28
C SER A 403 -17.07 -44.91 -16.97
N ILE A 404 -17.82 -45.92 -16.53
CA ILE A 404 -19.20 -45.76 -16.11
C ILE A 404 -19.50 -46.78 -15.02
N ASN A 405 -20.09 -46.30 -13.93
CA ASN A 405 -20.54 -47.11 -12.81
C ASN A 405 -21.98 -46.76 -12.50
N PHE A 406 -22.75 -47.80 -12.20
CA PHE A 406 -24.15 -47.71 -11.78
C PHE A 406 -24.21 -48.11 -10.31
N SER A 407 -24.78 -47.26 -9.48
CA SER A 407 -24.96 -47.51 -8.05
C SER A 407 -26.36 -47.11 -7.60
N GLU A 408 -26.96 -47.90 -6.70
CA GLU A 408 -28.17 -47.49 -6.00
C GLU A 408 -27.78 -46.66 -4.79
N GLU A 409 -28.45 -45.51 -4.58
CA GLU A 409 -28.17 -44.63 -3.45
C GLU A 409 -29.39 -44.51 -2.53
N GLY A 410 -29.19 -44.71 -1.22
CA GLY A 410 -30.21 -44.56 -0.18
C GLY A 410 -31.00 -45.82 0.18
N LYS A 411 -31.52 -45.86 1.42
CA LYS A 411 -32.29 -47.00 1.99
C LYS A 411 -33.61 -47.30 1.28
N THR A 412 -34.09 -46.40 0.41
CA THR A 412 -35.39 -46.50 -0.26
C THR A 412 -35.32 -47.04 -1.69
N GLY A 413 -34.13 -47.17 -2.29
CA GLY A 413 -33.96 -47.77 -3.64
C GLY A 413 -34.57 -47.01 -4.83
N ASN A 414 -35.16 -45.82 -4.60
CA ASN A 414 -35.97 -45.12 -5.61
C ASN A 414 -35.16 -44.33 -6.65
N ALA A 415 -33.84 -44.19 -6.47
CA ALA A 415 -32.96 -43.52 -7.43
C ALA A 415 -31.76 -44.40 -7.78
N MET A 416 -31.39 -44.40 -9.06
CA MET A 416 -30.12 -44.97 -9.54
C MET A 416 -29.17 -43.83 -9.89
N VAL A 417 -27.98 -43.85 -9.32
CA VAL A 417 -26.92 -42.88 -9.63
C VAL A 417 -25.98 -43.47 -10.66
N ILE A 418 -25.75 -42.72 -11.72
CA ILE A 418 -24.82 -43.06 -12.80
C ILE A 418 -23.63 -42.11 -12.70
N LYS A 419 -22.44 -42.67 -12.48
CA LYS A 419 -21.17 -41.95 -12.41
C LYS A 419 -20.35 -42.32 -13.62
N TYR A 420 -20.07 -41.37 -14.51
CA TYR A 420 -19.36 -41.65 -15.76
C TYR A 420 -18.35 -40.57 -16.12
N THR A 421 -17.32 -40.96 -16.86
CA THR A 421 -16.27 -40.07 -17.36
C THR A 421 -16.25 -40.11 -18.88
N LEU A 422 -16.38 -38.95 -19.53
CA LEU A 422 -16.29 -38.83 -20.99
C LEU A 422 -14.87 -38.45 -21.43
N PRO A 423 -14.25 -39.20 -22.36
CA PRO A 423 -12.94 -38.83 -22.92
C PRO A 423 -12.98 -37.58 -23.82
N GLU A 424 -14.13 -37.28 -24.43
CA GLU A 424 -14.35 -36.16 -25.35
C GLU A 424 -15.74 -35.55 -25.15
N GLU A 425 -15.93 -34.30 -25.59
CA GLU A 425 -17.22 -33.62 -25.51
C GLU A 425 -18.23 -34.24 -26.49
N ASN A 426 -19.37 -34.70 -25.97
CA ASN A 426 -20.37 -35.40 -26.77
C ASN A 426 -21.76 -35.32 -26.14
N THR A 427 -22.79 -35.73 -26.88
CA THR A 427 -24.18 -35.73 -26.39
C THR A 427 -24.48 -37.03 -25.66
N VAL A 428 -24.87 -36.93 -24.39
CA VAL A 428 -25.23 -38.07 -23.54
C VAL A 428 -26.74 -38.29 -23.57
N ILE A 429 -27.13 -39.52 -23.89
CA ILE A 429 -28.51 -39.98 -23.84
C ILE A 429 -28.57 -41.25 -23.01
N ILE A 430 -29.40 -41.22 -21.97
CA ILE A 430 -29.71 -42.37 -21.14
C ILE A 430 -31.14 -42.81 -21.43
N ARG A 431 -31.37 -44.11 -21.57
CA ARG A 431 -32.68 -44.70 -21.82
C ARG A 431 -32.92 -45.86 -20.87
N ILE A 432 -34.17 -46.05 -20.48
CA ILE A 432 -34.64 -47.24 -19.79
C ILE A 432 -35.52 -48.00 -20.76
N HIS A 433 -35.18 -49.27 -20.96
CA HIS A 433 -35.92 -50.23 -21.76
C HIS A 433 -36.51 -51.32 -20.87
N SER A 434 -37.67 -51.84 -21.22
CA SER A 434 -38.16 -53.12 -20.68
C SER A 434 -37.30 -54.27 -21.19
N ILE A 435 -37.44 -55.45 -20.57
CA ILE A 435 -36.65 -56.65 -20.93
C ILE A 435 -36.87 -57.12 -22.39
N ASP A 436 -38.01 -56.76 -22.99
CA ASP A 436 -38.33 -57.03 -24.39
C ASP A 436 -37.75 -55.99 -25.38
N GLY A 437 -37.05 -54.96 -24.86
CA GLY A 437 -36.41 -53.90 -25.63
C GLY A 437 -37.26 -52.65 -25.85
N SER A 438 -38.54 -52.64 -25.46
CA SER A 438 -39.40 -51.45 -25.62
C SER A 438 -38.89 -50.27 -24.80
N LEU A 439 -38.85 -49.07 -25.38
CA LEU A 439 -38.42 -47.86 -24.68
C LEU A 439 -39.46 -47.45 -23.63
N VAL A 440 -39.06 -47.42 -22.36
CA VAL A 440 -39.91 -47.03 -21.23
C VAL A 440 -39.72 -45.55 -20.91
N ARG A 441 -38.47 -45.06 -20.91
CA ARG A 441 -38.16 -43.66 -20.60
C ARG A 441 -36.84 -43.22 -21.20
N SER A 442 -36.71 -41.94 -21.53
CA SER A 442 -35.44 -41.33 -21.93
C SER A 442 -35.10 -40.14 -21.04
N TYR A 443 -33.81 -40.02 -20.72
CA TYR A 443 -33.20 -38.96 -19.94
C TYR A 443 -32.14 -38.28 -20.82
N PRO A 444 -32.49 -37.19 -21.52
CA PRO A 444 -31.53 -36.43 -22.30
C PRO A 444 -30.64 -35.63 -21.34
N ALA A 445 -29.41 -36.09 -21.13
CA ALA A 445 -28.44 -35.38 -20.31
C ALA A 445 -27.74 -34.24 -21.07
N GLY A 446 -28.03 -34.11 -22.37
CA GLY A 446 -27.58 -33.02 -23.23
C GLY A 446 -26.13 -33.16 -23.69
N HIS A 447 -25.60 -32.07 -24.25
CA HIS A 447 -24.20 -31.98 -24.64
C HIS A 447 -23.32 -31.77 -23.41
N GLN A 448 -22.29 -32.61 -23.23
CA GLN A 448 -21.46 -32.62 -22.02
C GLN A 448 -19.97 -32.67 -22.36
N LYS A 449 -19.17 -31.93 -21.59
CA LYS A 449 -17.71 -31.81 -21.78
C LYS A 449 -16.96 -33.09 -21.41
N ALA A 450 -15.73 -33.22 -21.91
CA ALA A 450 -14.78 -34.26 -21.52
C ALA A 450 -14.37 -34.15 -20.05
N ALA A 451 -15.10 -34.82 -19.16
CA ALA A 451 -14.93 -34.76 -17.71
C ALA A 451 -15.69 -35.90 -17.01
N TYR A 452 -15.55 -35.96 -15.69
CA TYR A 452 -16.42 -36.73 -14.81
C TYR A 452 -17.80 -36.06 -14.67
N HIS A 453 -18.86 -36.88 -14.68
CA HIS A 453 -20.25 -36.48 -14.51
C HIS A 453 -20.99 -37.44 -13.60
N GLU A 454 -22.01 -36.93 -12.93
CA GLU A 454 -22.89 -37.69 -12.05
C GLU A 454 -24.34 -37.31 -12.33
N MET A 455 -25.21 -38.32 -12.49
CA MET A 455 -26.63 -38.13 -12.76
C MET A 455 -27.47 -39.10 -11.95
N ALA A 456 -28.50 -38.57 -11.27
CA ALA A 456 -29.52 -39.38 -10.62
C ALA A 456 -30.69 -39.66 -11.58
N ILE A 457 -31.10 -40.92 -11.65
CA ILE A 457 -32.23 -41.42 -12.43
C ILE A 457 -33.33 -41.84 -11.47
N ASP A 458 -34.49 -41.19 -11.58
CA ASP A 458 -35.68 -41.52 -10.81
C ASP A 458 -36.31 -42.84 -11.32
N LYS A 459 -36.51 -43.79 -10.41
CA LYS A 459 -37.13 -45.10 -10.66
C LYS A 459 -38.53 -45.24 -10.03
N SER A 460 -39.00 -44.23 -9.30
CA SER A 460 -40.23 -44.31 -8.48
C SER A 460 -41.51 -44.66 -9.25
N ASN A 461 -41.56 -44.34 -10.54
CA ASN A 461 -42.73 -44.55 -11.41
C ASN A 461 -42.60 -45.79 -12.31
N LEU A 462 -41.63 -46.66 -12.07
CA LEU A 462 -41.47 -47.92 -12.81
C LEU A 462 -42.26 -49.04 -12.13
N SER A 463 -43.02 -49.83 -12.92
CA SER A 463 -43.71 -51.02 -12.40
C SER A 463 -42.72 -52.13 -12.05
N LYS A 464 -43.12 -53.06 -11.17
CA LYS A 464 -42.32 -54.24 -10.81
C LYS A 464 -41.98 -55.09 -12.03
N ALA A 465 -40.70 -55.07 -12.43
CA ALA A 465 -40.18 -55.75 -13.61
C ALA A 465 -38.64 -55.67 -13.65
N VAL A 466 -38.06 -56.33 -14.65
CA VAL A 466 -36.64 -56.20 -15.01
C VAL A 466 -36.50 -55.15 -16.11
N TYR A 467 -35.56 -54.22 -15.94
CA TYR A 467 -35.27 -53.17 -16.90
C TYR A 467 -33.80 -53.17 -17.31
N ILE A 468 -33.54 -52.60 -18.50
CA ILE A 468 -32.20 -52.34 -19.02
C ILE A 468 -32.03 -50.83 -19.13
N LEU A 469 -31.03 -50.30 -18.46
CA LEU A 469 -30.58 -48.93 -18.65
C LEU A 469 -29.50 -48.92 -19.73
N ASP A 470 -29.73 -48.16 -20.80
CA ASP A 470 -28.81 -47.94 -21.91
C ASP A 470 -28.21 -46.54 -21.82
N PHE A 471 -26.89 -46.45 -21.68
CA PHE A 471 -26.11 -45.23 -21.77
C PHE A 471 -25.50 -45.14 -23.16
N SER A 472 -25.68 -44.01 -23.84
CA SER A 472 -25.09 -43.74 -25.15
C SER A 472 -24.50 -42.32 -25.24
N SER A 473 -23.27 -42.22 -25.72
CA SER A 473 -22.58 -40.96 -26.01
C SER A 473 -21.55 -41.18 -27.11
N GLY A 474 -21.89 -40.85 -28.36
CA GLY A 474 -21.06 -41.18 -29.52
C GLY A 474 -20.74 -42.68 -29.62
N ASN A 475 -19.45 -43.01 -29.54
CA ASN A 475 -18.95 -44.40 -29.55
C ASN A 475 -18.96 -45.06 -28.16
N TYR A 476 -19.22 -44.31 -27.10
CA TYR A 476 -19.24 -44.83 -25.73
C TYR A 476 -20.63 -45.34 -25.38
N LYS A 477 -20.72 -46.64 -25.08
CA LYS A 477 -21.97 -47.31 -24.73
C LYS A 477 -21.78 -48.20 -23.52
N ALA A 478 -22.80 -48.28 -22.68
CA ALA A 478 -22.87 -49.23 -21.59
C ALA A 478 -24.31 -49.55 -21.26
N THR A 479 -24.56 -50.78 -20.85
CA THR A 479 -25.88 -51.23 -20.41
C THR A 479 -25.83 -51.76 -18.99
N TYR A 480 -26.86 -51.47 -18.20
CA TYR A 480 -26.99 -51.99 -16.84
C TYR A 480 -28.38 -52.58 -16.63
N ARG A 481 -28.43 -53.83 -16.15
CA ARG A 481 -29.68 -54.52 -15.83
C ARG A 481 -30.02 -54.30 -14.36
N PHE A 482 -31.25 -53.90 -14.07
CA PHE A 482 -31.74 -53.74 -12.70
C PHE A 482 -33.18 -54.27 -12.56
N VAL A 483 -33.58 -54.51 -11.32
CA VAL A 483 -34.89 -55.05 -10.96
C VAL A 483 -35.63 -54.03 -10.09
N ILE A 484 -36.94 -53.89 -10.31
CA ILE A 484 -37.84 -53.18 -9.40
C ILE A 484 -38.69 -54.24 -8.69
N ASP A 485 -38.50 -54.36 -7.38
CA ASP A 485 -39.09 -55.42 -6.55
C ASP A 485 -40.53 -55.16 -6.08
#